data_AF-A0A1B6H0D7-F1
#
_entry.id   AF-A0A1B6H0D7-F1
#
_cell.length_a   1.000
_cell.length_b   1.000
_cell.length_c   1.000
_cell.angle_alpha   90.00
_cell.angle_beta   90.00
_cell.angle_gamma   90.00
#
_symmetry.space_group_name_H-M   'P 1'
#
loop_
_entity.id
_entity.type
_entity.pdbx_description
1 polymer ?
#
loop_
_entity_poly.entity_id
_entity_poly.type
_entity_poly.pdbx_seq_one_letter_code
_entity_poly.pdbx_strand_id
1 'polypeptide(L)'
;PPSDSSRGLFESKARESVTSEAHIPPLLGVAPLGPVPLQKEHQCQFQMMEAAFYHMPHPSDSEKIRQYLPRNPCQTPSYYHQAPLAHSDTLEFFQRLSTETLFFIFYYMEGSKAQYLAAKALKKQSWRFHTKYMMWFQRHEEPKLINEEYEQGTYIYFDYEKWGQRKKEGFTFEYKYLEDRDLN
;
A
#
# COMPACT_ATOMS: atom_id res chain seq x y z
N PRO A 1 105.69 31.26 -24.52
CA PRO A 1 105.14 32.06 -23.40
C PRO A 1 104.49 33.35 -23.92
N PRO A 2 103.35 33.81 -23.37
CA PRO A 2 102.78 33.46 -22.08
C PRO A 2 101.53 32.58 -22.16
N SER A 3 101.22 32.04 -20.99
CA SER A 3 100.13 31.16 -20.60
C SER A 3 98.83 31.94 -20.33
N ASP A 4 97.68 31.39 -20.71
CA ASP A 4 96.58 31.35 -19.75
C ASP A 4 95.62 30.15 -19.93
N SER A 5 95.60 29.39 -18.85
CA SER A 5 94.60 28.51 -18.26
C SER A 5 93.17 28.62 -18.77
N SER A 6 92.58 27.51 -19.23
CA SER A 6 91.50 26.80 -18.51
C SER A 6 90.78 25.77 -19.41
N ARG A 7 90.90 24.50 -19.02
CA ARG A 7 90.10 23.36 -19.50
C ARG A 7 88.70 23.39 -18.88
N GLY A 8 87.68 23.02 -19.66
CA GLY A 8 86.38 22.52 -19.20
C GLY A 8 85.64 21.93 -20.39
N LEU A 9 85.83 20.64 -20.72
CA LEU A 9 85.08 19.47 -20.23
C LEU A 9 83.56 19.65 -20.27
N PHE A 10 82.95 18.87 -21.16
CA PHE A 10 81.52 18.58 -21.28
C PHE A 10 80.92 18.19 -19.92
N GLU A 11 79.76 18.76 -19.57
CA GLU A 11 78.80 18.03 -18.75
C GLU A 11 77.35 18.46 -19.04
N SER A 12 76.61 17.56 -19.68
CA SER A 12 75.17 17.62 -19.88
C SER A 12 74.46 17.48 -18.52
N LYS A 13 74.01 18.58 -17.92
CA LYS A 13 73.03 18.51 -16.83
C LYS A 13 71.62 18.38 -17.41
N ALA A 14 71.20 17.14 -17.63
CA ALA A 14 69.78 16.81 -17.61
C ALA A 14 69.23 17.26 -16.25
N ARG A 15 68.40 18.30 -16.25
CA ARG A 15 67.60 18.65 -15.07
C ARG A 15 66.55 17.55 -14.94
N GLU A 16 66.78 16.61 -14.01
CA GLU A 16 65.70 15.77 -13.51
C GLU A 16 64.60 16.70 -12.99
N SER A 17 63.50 16.76 -13.73
CA SER A 17 62.29 17.41 -13.25
C SER A 17 61.72 16.55 -12.14
N VAL A 18 62.13 16.82 -10.91
CA VAL A 18 61.51 16.23 -9.71
C VAL A 18 60.06 16.71 -9.70
N THR A 19 59.14 15.84 -10.10
CA THR A 19 57.71 16.11 -9.95
C THR A 19 57.38 16.01 -8.47
N SER A 20 57.06 17.14 -7.84
CA SER A 20 56.51 17.17 -6.49
C SER A 20 55.05 16.76 -6.54
N GLU A 21 54.66 15.76 -5.75
CA GLU A 21 53.26 15.39 -5.54
C GLU A 21 52.53 16.58 -4.87
N ALA A 22 51.56 17.17 -5.58
CA ALA A 22 50.77 18.27 -5.06
C ALA A 22 49.64 17.72 -4.19
N HIS A 23 49.74 17.87 -2.87
CA HIS A 23 48.64 17.58 -1.95
C HIS A 23 47.65 18.74 -1.94
N ILE A 24 46.63 18.66 -2.79
CA ILE A 24 45.56 19.66 -2.87
C ILE A 24 44.44 19.23 -1.91
N PRO A 25 44.20 19.96 -0.79
CA PRO A 25 43.10 19.62 0.11
C PRO A 25 41.77 19.75 -0.64
N PRO A 26 40.78 18.88 -0.38
CA PRO A 26 39.48 18.98 -1.01
C PRO A 26 38.83 20.34 -0.67
N LEU A 27 38.94 21.31 -1.56
CA LEU A 27 38.20 22.55 -1.47
C LEU A 27 36.72 22.20 -1.68
N LEU A 28 35.88 22.67 -0.76
CA LEU A 28 34.43 22.49 -0.77
C LEU A 28 33.85 23.08 -2.06
N GLY A 29 33.85 22.31 -3.15
CA GLY A 29 33.37 22.75 -4.46
C GLY A 29 34.07 22.22 -5.72
N VAL A 30 35.19 21.49 -5.63
CA VAL A 30 35.76 20.81 -6.83
C VAL A 30 35.30 19.36 -6.91
N ALA A 31 34.68 18.99 -8.04
CA ALA A 31 34.24 17.62 -8.29
C ALA A 31 35.46 16.66 -8.24
N PRO A 32 35.35 15.50 -7.59
CA PRO A 32 36.49 14.60 -7.41
C PRO A 32 36.99 14.06 -8.76
N LEU A 33 38.32 14.10 -8.96
CA LEU A 33 39.04 13.65 -10.17
C LEU A 33 39.12 12.12 -10.29
N GLY A 34 38.04 11.41 -9.97
CA GLY A 34 37.97 9.94 -9.96
C GLY A 34 37.22 9.39 -8.75
N PRO A 35 37.02 8.06 -8.68
CA PRO A 35 36.39 7.42 -7.53
C PRO A 35 37.25 7.62 -6.28
N VAL A 36 36.73 8.39 -5.33
CA VAL A 36 37.35 8.58 -4.01
C VAL A 36 36.98 7.39 -3.13
N PRO A 37 37.94 6.77 -2.40
CA PRO A 37 37.62 5.73 -1.43
C PRO A 37 36.58 6.21 -0.42
N LEU A 38 35.60 5.36 -0.11
CA LEU A 38 34.57 5.69 0.88
C LEU A 38 35.22 5.99 2.24
N GLN A 39 34.82 7.11 2.85
CA GLN A 39 35.17 7.41 4.24
C GLN A 39 34.66 6.30 5.17
N LYS A 40 35.34 6.10 6.31
CA LYS A 40 34.96 5.06 7.30
C LYS A 40 33.49 5.17 7.74
N GLU A 41 32.99 6.39 7.88
CA GLU A 41 31.57 6.64 8.18
C GLU A 41 30.66 6.12 7.06
N HIS A 42 30.96 6.45 5.80
CA HIS A 42 30.17 5.96 4.65
C HIS A 42 30.22 4.43 4.52
N GLN A 43 31.34 3.79 4.87
CA GLN A 43 31.44 2.33 4.91
C GLN A 43 30.51 1.74 5.98
N CYS A 44 30.44 2.35 7.16
CA CYS A 44 29.52 1.97 8.22
C CYS A 44 28.05 2.16 7.80
N GLN A 45 27.73 3.31 7.20
CA GLN A 45 26.39 3.58 6.65
C GLN A 45 26.00 2.55 5.59
N PHE A 46 26.92 2.17 4.70
CA PHE A 46 26.68 1.13 3.70
C PHE A 46 26.38 -0.22 4.34
N GLN A 47 27.15 -0.64 5.35
CA GLN A 47 26.89 -1.89 6.09
C GLN A 47 25.51 -1.89 6.76
N MET A 48 25.12 -0.78 7.40
CA MET A 48 23.80 -0.66 8.01
C MET A 48 22.67 -0.69 6.96
N MET A 49 22.88 -0.03 5.81
CA MET A 49 21.92 -0.03 4.71
C MET A 49 21.77 -1.42 4.08
N GLU A 50 22.86 -2.15 3.90
CA GLU A 50 22.85 -3.52 3.40
C GLU A 50 22.09 -4.45 4.37
N ALA A 51 22.33 -4.34 5.68
CA ALA A 51 21.57 -5.07 6.68
C ALA A 51 20.06 -4.73 6.63
N ALA A 52 19.71 -3.45 6.46
CA ALA A 52 18.32 -3.01 6.31
C ALA A 52 17.68 -3.51 5.01
N PHE A 53 18.45 -3.60 3.92
CA PHE A 53 17.96 -4.10 2.62
C PHE A 53 17.47 -5.55 2.69
N TYR A 54 18.15 -6.42 3.43
CA TYR A 54 17.70 -7.80 3.62
C TYR A 54 16.42 -7.93 4.46
N HIS A 55 16.00 -6.86 5.15
CA HIS A 55 14.84 -6.82 6.03
C HIS A 55 13.97 -5.60 5.72
N MET A 56 13.81 -5.27 4.43
CA MET A 56 12.97 -4.15 4.02
C MET A 56 11.56 -4.26 4.61
N PRO A 57 10.97 -3.16 5.09
CA PRO A 57 9.60 -3.16 5.59
C PRO A 57 8.65 -3.71 4.55
N HIS A 58 7.77 -4.61 4.98
CA HIS A 58 6.72 -5.13 4.11
C HIS A 58 5.57 -4.12 4.06
N PRO A 59 4.80 -4.01 2.96
CA PRO A 59 3.64 -3.12 2.90
C PRO A 59 2.62 -3.30 4.03
N SER A 60 2.54 -4.49 4.65
CA SER A 60 1.69 -4.76 5.81
C SER A 60 2.10 -3.97 7.06
N ASP A 61 3.37 -3.59 7.20
CA ASP A 61 3.90 -2.98 8.42
C ASP A 61 3.34 -1.56 8.64
N SER A 62 2.77 -0.97 7.59
CA SER A 62 2.11 0.34 7.60
C SER A 62 0.57 0.25 7.56
N GLU A 63 -0.01 -0.94 7.40
CA GLU A 63 -1.46 -1.15 7.31
C GLU A 63 -2.01 -1.77 8.60
N LYS A 64 -3.33 -1.61 8.85
CA LYS A 64 -3.99 -2.40 9.90
C LYS A 64 -3.92 -3.89 9.53
N ILE A 65 -3.77 -4.74 10.54
CA ILE A 65 -3.78 -6.20 10.36
C ILE A 65 -5.08 -6.61 9.67
N ARG A 66 -4.94 -7.36 8.57
CA ARG A 66 -6.05 -7.93 7.80
C ARG A 66 -6.26 -9.37 8.24
N GLN A 67 -7.37 -9.64 8.93
CA GLN A 67 -7.64 -10.96 9.50
C GLN A 67 -7.85 -12.04 8.44
N TYR A 68 -8.57 -11.72 7.36
CA TYR A 68 -9.01 -12.71 6.38
C TYR A 68 -8.20 -12.70 5.08
N LEU A 69 -7.80 -11.52 4.61
CA LEU A 69 -7.11 -11.33 3.34
C LEU A 69 -5.74 -10.66 3.58
N PRO A 70 -4.77 -11.38 4.19
CA PRO A 70 -3.43 -10.86 4.37
C PRO A 70 -2.76 -10.63 3.02
N ARG A 71 -1.89 -9.61 2.93
CA ARG A 71 -1.08 -9.39 1.73
C ARG A 71 -0.07 -10.51 1.58
N ASN A 72 -0.14 -11.24 0.47
CA ASN A 72 0.83 -12.26 0.09
C ASN A 72 1.39 -11.95 -1.30
N PRO A 73 2.43 -11.10 -1.42
CA PRO A 73 3.06 -10.82 -2.71
C PRO A 73 3.65 -12.10 -3.32
N CYS A 74 3.37 -12.33 -4.60
CA CYS A 74 3.94 -13.43 -5.36
C CYS A 74 4.32 -12.96 -6.76
N GLN A 75 5.24 -13.68 -7.41
CA GLN A 75 5.57 -13.41 -8.80
C GLN A 75 4.42 -13.88 -9.68
N THR A 76 3.78 -12.95 -10.38
CA THR A 76 2.75 -13.27 -11.37
C THR A 76 3.31 -13.05 -12.78
N PRO A 77 2.96 -13.88 -13.78
CA PRO A 77 3.39 -13.66 -15.15
C PRO A 77 2.98 -12.29 -15.70
N SER A 78 3.84 -11.67 -16.51
CA SER A 78 3.65 -10.30 -17.01
C SER A 78 2.42 -10.09 -17.90
N TYR A 79 1.86 -11.17 -18.45
CA TYR A 79 0.63 -11.11 -19.25
C TYR A 79 -0.65 -11.02 -18.41
N TYR A 80 -0.59 -11.23 -17.08
CA TYR A 80 -1.71 -10.95 -16.17
C TYR A 80 -1.74 -9.46 -15.79
N HIS A 81 -2.92 -8.99 -15.37
CA HIS A 81 -3.10 -7.64 -14.85
C HIS A 81 -2.27 -7.42 -13.58
N GLN A 82 -1.20 -6.61 -13.70
CA GLN A 82 -0.29 -6.30 -12.59
C GLN A 82 -0.81 -5.18 -11.66
N ALA A 83 -1.78 -4.40 -12.13
CA ALA A 83 -2.38 -3.29 -11.40
C ALA A 83 -3.91 -3.39 -11.41
N PRO A 84 -4.59 -2.83 -10.39
CA PRO A 84 -6.04 -2.69 -10.40
C PRO A 84 -6.55 -1.92 -11.62
N LEU A 85 -7.79 -2.20 -12.02
CA LEU A 85 -8.45 -1.51 -13.12
C LEU A 85 -8.62 -0.02 -12.82
N ALA A 86 -8.52 0.83 -13.84
CA ALA A 86 -8.77 2.25 -13.69
C ALA A 86 -10.19 2.52 -13.15
N HIS A 87 -10.30 3.47 -12.22
CA HIS A 87 -11.56 3.87 -11.58
C HIS A 87 -12.28 2.75 -10.79
N SER A 88 -11.59 1.66 -10.45
CA SER A 88 -12.17 0.58 -9.63
C SER A 88 -12.44 0.97 -8.18
N ASP A 89 -12.01 2.15 -7.74
CA ASP A 89 -12.20 2.68 -6.39
C ASP A 89 -13.39 3.66 -6.28
N THR A 90 -14.22 3.73 -7.32
CA THR A 90 -15.42 4.59 -7.39
C THR A 90 -16.67 3.85 -6.91
N LEU A 91 -17.66 4.61 -6.39
CA LEU A 91 -18.95 4.01 -6.02
C LEU A 91 -19.68 3.41 -7.23
N GLU A 92 -19.56 4.03 -8.41
CA GLU A 92 -20.17 3.54 -9.65
C GLU A 92 -19.62 2.16 -10.06
N PHE A 93 -18.32 1.91 -9.86
CA PHE A 93 -17.75 0.58 -10.03
C PHE A 93 -18.41 -0.44 -9.11
N PHE A 94 -18.54 -0.13 -7.81
CA PHE A 94 -19.15 -1.02 -6.83
C PHE A 94 -20.64 -1.30 -7.12
N GLN A 95 -21.38 -0.32 -7.64
CA GLN A 95 -22.79 -0.53 -8.03
C GLN A 95 -22.98 -1.54 -9.17
N ARG A 96 -21.93 -1.83 -9.96
CA ARG A 96 -21.94 -2.83 -11.03
C ARG A 96 -21.59 -4.23 -10.55
N LEU A 97 -21.10 -4.38 -9.32
CA LEU A 97 -20.75 -5.67 -8.74
C LEU A 97 -22.01 -6.45 -8.33
N SER A 98 -21.92 -7.77 -8.33
CA SER A 98 -22.97 -8.63 -7.79
C SER A 98 -23.11 -8.42 -6.27
N THR A 99 -24.31 -8.64 -5.73
CA THR A 99 -24.55 -8.55 -4.28
C THR A 99 -23.62 -9.48 -3.49
N GLU A 100 -23.35 -10.68 -4.01
CA GLU A 100 -22.41 -11.62 -3.38
C GLU A 100 -20.99 -11.04 -3.26
N THR A 101 -20.51 -10.37 -4.32
CA THR A 101 -19.21 -9.69 -4.29
C THR A 101 -19.21 -8.55 -3.27
N LEU A 102 -20.31 -7.80 -3.18
CA LEU A 102 -20.46 -6.73 -2.19
C LEU A 102 -20.46 -7.29 -0.76
N PHE A 103 -21.13 -8.41 -0.49
CA PHE A 103 -21.08 -9.09 0.80
C PHE A 103 -19.68 -9.62 1.11
N PHE A 104 -18.97 -10.17 0.11
CA PHE A 104 -17.57 -10.59 0.26
C PHE A 104 -16.69 -9.43 0.73
N ILE A 105 -16.77 -8.30 0.04
CA ILE A 105 -16.01 -7.11 0.43
C ILE A 105 -16.43 -6.64 1.82
N PHE A 106 -17.73 -6.66 2.14
CA PHE A 106 -18.23 -6.19 3.42
C PHE A 106 -17.72 -7.01 4.60
N TYR A 107 -17.72 -8.34 4.51
CA TYR A 107 -17.33 -9.23 5.61
C TYR A 107 -15.83 -9.50 5.68
N TYR A 108 -15.12 -9.58 4.55
CA TYR A 108 -13.71 -9.98 4.52
C TYR A 108 -12.72 -8.82 4.39
N MET A 109 -13.18 -7.61 4.08
CA MET A 109 -12.34 -6.40 3.99
C MET A 109 -12.74 -5.36 5.04
N GLU A 110 -13.03 -5.81 6.25
CA GLU A 110 -13.44 -4.97 7.37
C GLU A 110 -12.47 -3.81 7.64
N GLY A 111 -13.02 -2.63 7.92
CA GLY A 111 -12.25 -1.42 8.23
C GLY A 111 -11.59 -0.75 7.02
N SER A 112 -11.92 -1.18 5.79
CA SER A 112 -11.37 -0.61 4.55
C SER A 112 -12.32 0.36 3.83
N LYS A 113 -11.76 1.22 2.97
CA LYS A 113 -12.55 2.04 2.01
C LYS A 113 -13.47 1.16 1.15
N ALA A 114 -13.03 -0.07 0.81
CA ALA A 114 -13.81 -1.00 0.00
C ALA A 114 -15.07 -1.48 0.73
N GLN A 115 -14.98 -1.80 2.03
CA GLN A 115 -16.17 -2.13 2.84
C GLN A 115 -17.19 -0.99 2.85
N TYR A 116 -16.73 0.26 3.02
CA TYR A 116 -17.60 1.43 2.96
C TYR A 116 -18.30 1.61 1.60
N LEU A 117 -17.56 1.45 0.51
CA LEU A 117 -18.14 1.53 -0.84
C LEU A 117 -19.13 0.38 -1.10
N ALA A 118 -18.84 -0.82 -0.60
CA ALA A 118 -19.74 -1.97 -0.70
C ALA A 118 -21.04 -1.73 0.09
N ALA A 119 -20.95 -1.25 1.33
CA ALA A 119 -22.10 -0.88 2.13
C ALA A 119 -22.95 0.21 1.45
N LYS A 120 -22.32 1.23 0.86
CA LYS A 120 -23.03 2.25 0.08
C LYS A 120 -23.75 1.68 -1.14
N ALA A 121 -23.10 0.78 -1.87
CA ALA A 121 -23.71 0.12 -3.03
C ALA A 121 -24.90 -0.76 -2.61
N LEU A 122 -24.76 -1.54 -1.53
CA LEU A 122 -25.83 -2.34 -0.94
C LEU A 122 -27.02 -1.49 -0.50
N LYS A 123 -26.78 -0.37 0.20
CA LYS A 123 -27.83 0.59 0.60
C LYS A 123 -28.60 1.15 -0.61
N LYS A 124 -27.89 1.49 -1.69
CA LYS A 124 -28.49 1.93 -2.97
C LYS A 124 -29.29 0.83 -3.67
N GLN A 125 -28.94 -0.42 -3.43
CA GLN A 125 -29.70 -1.61 -3.87
C GLN A 125 -30.78 -2.03 -2.85
N SER A 126 -31.21 -1.12 -1.96
CA SER A 126 -32.27 -1.34 -0.96
C SER A 126 -31.98 -2.43 0.07
N TRP A 127 -30.70 -2.75 0.32
CA TRP A 127 -30.31 -3.56 1.46
C TRP A 127 -30.18 -2.69 2.72
N ARG A 128 -30.46 -3.27 3.89
CA ARG A 128 -30.32 -2.65 5.22
C ARG A 128 -29.54 -3.57 6.14
N PHE A 129 -28.57 -3.02 6.85
CA PHE A 129 -27.79 -3.80 7.80
C PHE A 129 -28.47 -3.86 9.16
N HIS A 130 -28.60 -5.07 9.71
CA HIS A 130 -29.16 -5.34 11.02
C HIS A 130 -28.04 -5.52 12.04
N THR A 131 -27.84 -4.56 12.93
CA THR A 131 -26.66 -4.50 13.82
C THR A 131 -26.55 -5.68 14.79
N LYS A 132 -27.66 -6.22 15.29
CA LYS A 132 -27.65 -7.42 16.17
C LYS A 132 -27.24 -8.71 15.46
N TYR A 133 -27.77 -8.96 14.26
CA TYR A 133 -27.48 -10.19 13.51
C TYR A 133 -26.23 -10.04 12.64
N MET A 134 -25.77 -8.81 12.43
CA MET A 134 -24.66 -8.47 11.53
C MET A 134 -24.90 -8.98 10.11
N MET A 135 -26.16 -8.93 9.66
CA MET A 135 -26.60 -9.41 8.35
C MET A 135 -27.32 -8.30 7.60
N TRP A 136 -27.24 -8.38 6.28
CA TRP A 136 -27.96 -7.51 5.36
C TRP A 136 -29.31 -8.12 5.01
N PHE A 137 -30.37 -7.31 5.08
CA PHE A 137 -31.74 -7.68 4.76
C PHE A 137 -32.27 -6.79 3.63
N GLN A 138 -33.11 -7.36 2.78
CA GLN A 138 -33.88 -6.66 1.77
C GLN A 138 -35.33 -7.15 1.84
N ARG A 139 -36.29 -6.23 1.72
CA ARG A 139 -37.71 -6.58 1.65
C ARG A 139 -37.96 -7.41 0.40
N HIS A 140 -38.56 -8.59 0.54
CA HIS A 140 -38.97 -9.41 -0.60
C HIS A 140 -40.31 -8.92 -1.17
N GLU A 141 -41.19 -8.46 -0.28
CA GLU A 141 -42.49 -7.87 -0.56
C GLU A 141 -42.73 -6.71 0.44
N GLU A 142 -43.79 -5.94 0.25
CA GLU A 142 -44.17 -4.92 1.24
C GLU A 142 -44.47 -5.58 2.60
N PRO A 143 -43.92 -5.06 3.71
CA PRO A 143 -44.13 -5.64 5.03
C PRO A 143 -45.61 -5.55 5.42
N LYS A 144 -46.10 -6.58 6.10
CA LYS A 144 -47.50 -6.70 6.53
C LYS A 144 -47.84 -5.76 7.67
N LEU A 145 -46.85 -5.44 8.50
CA LEU A 145 -46.97 -4.53 9.64
C LEU A 145 -45.79 -3.55 9.63
N ILE A 146 -46.09 -2.27 9.82
CA ILE A 146 -45.10 -1.22 10.02
C ILE A 146 -45.63 -0.35 11.17
N ASN A 147 -44.82 -0.14 12.19
CA ASN A 147 -45.07 0.85 13.24
C ASN A 147 -43.79 1.66 13.51
N GLU A 148 -43.74 2.43 14.59
CA GLU A 148 -42.58 3.27 14.93
C GLU A 148 -41.38 2.48 15.48
N GLU A 149 -41.59 1.25 15.95
CA GLU A 149 -40.58 0.44 16.63
C GLU A 149 -39.97 -0.63 15.71
N TYR A 150 -40.78 -1.19 14.82
CA TYR A 150 -40.41 -2.30 13.95
C TYR A 150 -41.25 -2.37 12.67
N GLU A 151 -40.77 -3.17 11.73
CA GLU A 151 -41.57 -3.70 10.62
C GLU A 151 -41.55 -5.22 10.63
N GLN A 152 -42.66 -5.84 10.22
CA GLN A 152 -42.77 -7.29 10.11
C GLN A 152 -43.23 -7.70 8.71
N GLY A 153 -42.48 -8.60 8.09
CA GLY A 153 -42.74 -9.00 6.71
C GLY A 153 -41.86 -10.15 6.24
N THR A 154 -41.85 -10.36 4.93
CA THR A 154 -40.99 -11.35 4.28
C THR A 154 -39.74 -10.66 3.76
N TYR A 155 -38.58 -11.16 4.19
CA TYR A 155 -37.27 -10.62 3.82
C TYR A 155 -36.44 -11.68 3.13
N ILE A 156 -35.55 -11.22 2.25
CA ILE A 156 -34.34 -11.98 1.93
C ILE A 156 -33.17 -11.40 2.73
N TYR A 157 -32.26 -12.26 3.14
CA TYR A 157 -31.05 -11.86 3.85
C TYR A 157 -29.86 -12.67 3.34
N PHE A 158 -28.66 -12.14 3.55
CA PHE A 158 -27.43 -12.86 3.26
C PHE A 158 -26.88 -13.52 4.53
N ASP A 159 -26.87 -14.85 4.53
CA ASP A 159 -26.32 -15.67 5.60
C ASP A 159 -24.81 -15.80 5.38
N TYR A 160 -24.01 -15.12 6.19
CA TYR A 160 -22.54 -15.17 6.07
C TYR A 160 -21.94 -16.49 6.54
N GLU A 161 -22.62 -17.27 7.38
CA GLU A 161 -22.14 -18.58 7.84
C GLU A 161 -22.34 -19.65 6.77
N LYS A 162 -23.49 -19.61 6.09
CA LYS A 162 -23.81 -20.52 4.97
C LYS A 162 -23.41 -19.97 3.61
N TRP A 163 -22.86 -18.76 3.58
CA TRP A 163 -22.44 -18.04 2.37
C TRP A 163 -23.52 -18.03 1.28
N GLY A 164 -24.69 -17.45 1.56
CA GLY A 164 -25.74 -17.40 0.55
C GLY A 164 -27.00 -16.66 0.96
N GLN A 165 -27.82 -16.33 -0.04
CA GLN A 165 -29.12 -15.70 0.21
C GLN A 165 -30.12 -16.72 0.77
N ARG A 166 -30.94 -16.24 1.70
CA ARG A 166 -32.00 -16.99 2.37
C ARG A 166 -33.26 -16.14 2.45
N LYS A 167 -34.42 -16.78 2.41
CA LYS A 167 -35.74 -16.14 2.58
C LYS A 167 -36.25 -16.42 3.98
N LYS A 168 -36.76 -15.39 4.65
CA LYS A 168 -37.40 -15.49 5.97
C LYS A 168 -38.77 -14.83 5.94
N GLU A 169 -39.80 -15.62 6.21
CA GLU A 169 -41.17 -15.15 6.36
C GLU A 169 -41.45 -14.72 7.81
N GLY A 170 -42.32 -13.72 7.97
CA GLY A 170 -42.74 -13.23 9.29
C GLY A 170 -41.62 -12.65 10.14
N PHE A 171 -40.51 -12.21 9.53
CA PHE A 171 -39.39 -11.62 10.23
C PHE A 171 -39.75 -10.23 10.75
N THR A 172 -39.46 -9.98 12.03
CA THR A 172 -39.59 -8.68 12.67
C THR A 172 -38.25 -7.97 12.65
N PHE A 173 -38.15 -6.91 11.85
CA PHE A 173 -37.01 -6.00 11.82
C PHE A 173 -37.27 -4.86 12.81
N GLU A 174 -36.64 -4.91 13.99
CA GLU A 174 -36.73 -3.82 14.97
C GLU A 174 -35.79 -2.67 14.57
N TYR A 175 -36.31 -1.44 14.46
CA TYR A 175 -35.52 -0.28 14.04
C TYR A 175 -34.42 0.11 15.02
N LYS A 176 -34.50 -0.36 16.27
CA LYS A 176 -33.40 -0.26 17.24
C LYS A 176 -32.10 -0.94 16.77
N TYR A 177 -32.20 -1.86 15.81
CA TYR A 177 -31.06 -2.55 15.20
C TYR A 177 -30.77 -2.09 13.77
N LEU A 178 -31.41 -1.02 13.30
CA LEU A 178 -31.08 -0.42 12.02
C LEU A 178 -29.82 0.44 12.17
N GLU A 179 -28.85 0.22 11.30
CA GLU A 179 -27.53 0.88 11.28
C GLU A 179 -27.53 2.42 11.33
N ASP A 180 -28.63 3.07 10.92
CA ASP A 180 -28.72 4.54 10.83
C ASP A 180 -29.34 5.19 12.10
N ARG A 181 -29.77 4.42 13.11
CA ARG A 181 -30.45 5.00 14.29
C ARG A 181 -29.55 5.90 15.14
N ASP A 182 -28.28 5.54 15.31
CA ASP A 182 -27.37 6.27 16.21
C ASP A 182 -26.68 7.48 15.52
N LEU A 183 -27.08 7.80 14.29
CA LEU A 183 -26.57 8.93 13.49
C LEU A 183 -27.54 10.13 13.41
N ASN A 184 -28.69 10.06 14.09
CA ASN A 184 -29.69 11.13 14.17
C ASN A 184 -29.88 11.64 15.60
#